data_AF-A0AAT9SZ55-F1
#
_entry.id   AF-A0AAT9SZ55-F1
#
_cell.length_a   1.000
_cell.length_b   1.000
_cell.length_c   1.000
_cell.angle_alpha   90.00
_cell.angle_beta   90.00
_cell.angle_gamma   90.00
#
_symmetry.space_group_name_H-M   'P 1'
#
loop_
_entity.id
_entity.type
_entity.pdbx_description
1 polymer ?
#
loop_
_entity_poly.entity_id
_entity_poly.type
_entity_poly.pdbx_seq_one_letter_code
_entity_poly.pdbx_strand_id
1 'polypeptide(L)' 'MAKQPEALATFAAAARKDGKKPEDIGLEATAETKPLPDDPAKKADAATKVLREGVLKTDQGADEAIDSLTDRTRDL' A
#
# COMPACT_ATOMS: atom_id res chain seq x y z
N MET A 1 -12.60 22.81 6.38
CA MET A 1 -13.67 21.82 6.13
C MET A 1 -13.27 20.53 6.83
N ALA A 2 -14.04 20.04 7.80
CA ALA A 2 -13.71 18.81 8.52
C ALA A 2 -13.77 17.62 7.55
N LYS A 3 -12.67 16.89 7.43
CA LYS A 3 -12.59 15.68 6.58
C LYS A 3 -13.42 14.61 7.27
N GLN A 4 -14.63 14.38 6.78
CA GLN A 4 -15.52 13.38 7.36
C GLN A 4 -14.88 11.99 7.16
N PRO A 5 -14.90 11.11 8.17
CA PRO A 5 -14.38 9.75 8.02
C PRO A 5 -15.06 9.04 6.84
N GLU A 6 -14.31 8.26 6.06
CA GLU A 6 -14.79 7.59 4.85
C GLU A 6 -16.05 6.73 5.09
N ALA A 7 -16.15 6.12 6.27
CA ALA A 7 -17.34 5.37 6.69
C ALA A 7 -18.61 6.23 6.74
N LEU A 8 -18.51 7.47 7.23
CA LEU A 8 -19.62 8.41 7.31
C LEU A 8 -19.97 9.02 5.94
N ALA A 9 -18.95 9.29 5.11
CA ALA A 9 -19.16 9.73 3.74
C ALA A 9 -19.88 8.66 2.91
N THR A 10 -19.48 7.39 3.06
CA THR A 10 -20.11 6.23 2.41
C THR A 10 -21.55 6.04 2.88
N PHE A 11 -21.81 6.17 4.19
CA PHE A 11 -23.16 6.09 4.74
C PHE A 11 -24.08 7.19 4.18
N ALA A 12 -23.61 8.44 4.15
CA ALA A 12 -24.38 9.55 3.60
C ALA A 12 -24.62 9.43 2.09
N ALA A 13 -23.67 8.87 1.35
CA ALA A 13 -23.82 8.61 -0.09
C ALA A 13 -24.83 7.47 -0.37
N ALA A 14 -24.77 6.38 0.41
CA ALA A 14 -25.72 5.27 0.28
C ALA A 14 -27.16 5.67 0.68
N ALA A 15 -27.31 6.50 1.72
CA ALA A 15 -28.61 7.03 2.13
C ALA A 15 -29.29 7.87 1.02
N ARG A 16 -28.50 8.52 0.16
CA ARG A 16 -29.00 9.30 -1.00
C ARG A 16 -29.31 8.44 -2.23
N LYS A 17 -28.99 7.15 -2.22
CA LYS A 17 -29.23 6.19 -3.31
C LYS A 17 -30.16 5.04 -2.86
N ASP A 18 -31.22 5.35 -2.13
CA ASP A 18 -32.21 4.38 -1.63
C ASP A 18 -31.59 3.23 -0.81
N GLY A 19 -30.51 3.52 -0.06
CA GLY A 19 -29.79 2.52 0.73
C GLY A 19 -28.88 1.60 -0.09
N LYS A 20 -28.75 1.82 -1.40
CA LYS A 20 -27.78 1.11 -2.25
C LYS A 20 -26.42 1.77 -2.17
N LYS A 21 -25.39 0.95 -1.96
CA LYS A 21 -24.00 1.39 -2.01
C LYS A 21 -23.72 1.98 -3.40
N PRO A 22 -23.07 3.15 -3.50
CA PRO A 22 -22.59 3.67 -4.79
C PRO A 22 -21.66 2.64 -5.46
N GLU A 23 -21.82 2.42 -6.77
CA GLU A 23 -21.07 1.40 -7.54
C GLU A 23 -19.55 1.67 -7.53
N ASP A 24 -19.19 2.94 -7.41
CA ASP A 24 -17.85 3.51 -7.35
C ASP A 24 -17.21 3.41 -5.96
N ILE A 25 -17.97 3.09 -4.92
CA ILE A 25 -17.45 2.87 -3.56
C ILE A 25 -17.51 1.38 -3.28
N GLY A 26 -16.39 0.67 -3.42
CA GLY A 26 -16.27 -0.79 -3.41
C GLY A 26 -15.54 -1.36 -2.19
N LEU A 27 -15.64 -2.68 -1.96
CA LEU A 27 -14.61 -3.44 -1.21
C LEU A 27 -13.52 -3.96 -2.16
N GLU A 28 -13.72 -3.76 -3.47
CA GLU A 28 -12.79 -4.13 -4.52
C GLU A 28 -11.77 -3.02 -4.69
N ALA A 29 -10.53 -3.41 -4.97
CA ALA A 29 -9.44 -2.46 -5.12
C ALA A 29 -9.54 -1.74 -6.47
N THR A 30 -9.50 -0.40 -6.42
CA THR A 30 -9.44 0.49 -7.58
C THR A 30 -8.04 0.54 -8.16
N ALA A 31 -7.82 1.17 -9.33
CA ALA A 31 -6.48 1.31 -9.89
C ALA A 31 -5.48 1.98 -8.92
N GLU A 32 -5.96 2.92 -8.10
CA GLU A 32 -5.17 3.65 -7.10
C GLU A 32 -4.85 2.84 -5.85
N THR A 33 -5.67 1.83 -5.52
CA THR A 33 -5.57 1.03 -4.29
C THR A 33 -5.22 -0.43 -4.54
N LYS A 34 -5.21 -0.86 -5.81
CA LYS A 34 -4.84 -2.20 -6.23
C LYS A 34 -3.35 -2.41 -5.93
N PRO A 35 -2.96 -3.59 -5.43
CA PRO A 35 -1.55 -3.90 -5.24
C PRO A 35 -0.80 -3.78 -6.57
N LEU A 36 0.41 -3.23 -6.49
CA LEU A 36 1.35 -3.29 -7.59
C LEU A 36 1.70 -4.75 -7.88
N PRO A 37 1.73 -5.18 -9.15
CA PRO A 37 2.15 -6.53 -9.51
C PRO A 37 3.62 -6.70 -9.10
N ASP A 38 3.88 -7.65 -8.20
CA ASP A 38 5.21 -7.92 -7.69
C ASP A 38 5.35 -9.35 -7.20
N ASP A 39 6.58 -9.79 -7.00
CA ASP A 39 6.92 -11.11 -6.44
C ASP A 39 7.10 -11.02 -4.91
N PRO A 40 6.22 -11.65 -4.11
CA PRO A 40 6.33 -11.63 -2.65
C PRO A 40 7.67 -12.16 -2.11
N ALA A 41 8.31 -13.10 -2.84
CA ALA A 41 9.58 -13.67 -2.42
C ALA A 41 10.69 -12.62 -2.42
N LYS A 42 10.72 -11.74 -3.44
CA LYS A 42 11.72 -10.67 -3.53
C LYS A 42 11.60 -9.68 -2.37
N LYS A 43 10.38 -9.38 -1.92
CA LYS A 43 10.15 -8.51 -0.75
C LYS A 43 10.66 -9.15 0.53
N ALA A 44 10.41 -10.45 0.71
CA ALA A 44 10.90 -11.19 1.86
C ALA A 44 12.43 -11.24 1.90
N ASP A 45 13.07 -11.45 0.75
CA ASP A 45 14.53 -11.49 0.62
C ASP A 45 15.16 -10.12 0.94
N ALA A 46 14.61 -9.04 0.36
CA ALA A 46 15.07 -7.68 0.64
C ALA A 46 14.89 -7.32 2.13
N ALA A 47 13.73 -7.62 2.73
CA ALA A 47 13.50 -7.38 4.15
C ALA A 47 14.45 -8.19 5.04
N THR A 48 14.68 -9.45 4.71
CA THR A 48 15.63 -10.31 5.43
C THR A 48 17.04 -9.72 5.39
N LYS A 49 17.45 -9.19 4.24
CA LYS A 49 18.76 -8.57 4.06
C LYS A 49 18.91 -7.30 4.90
N VAL A 50 17.94 -6.39 4.83
CA VAL A 50 17.89 -5.16 5.65
C VAL A 50 17.97 -5.45 7.14
N LEU A 51 17.16 -6.40 7.62
CA LEU A 51 17.13 -6.77 9.04
C LEU A 51 18.47 -7.39 9.49
N ARG A 52 19.06 -8.26 8.67
CA ARG A 52 20.36 -8.88 8.95
C ARG A 52 21.47 -7.84 9.04
N GLU A 53 21.55 -6.96 8.06
CA GLU A 53 22.59 -5.93 7.96
C GLU A 53 22.46 -4.88 9.07
N GLY A 54 21.23 -4.48 9.42
CA GLY A 54 20.99 -3.60 10.56
C GLY A 54 21.42 -4.19 11.90
N VAL A 55 21.26 -5.50 12.10
CA VAL A 55 21.74 -6.20 13.30
C VAL A 55 23.27 -6.33 13.31
N LEU A 56 23.85 -6.72 12.17
CA LEU A 56 25.29 -6.95 12.05
C LEU A 56 26.10 -5.64 11.92
N LYS A 57 25.45 -4.51 11.69
CA LYS A 57 26.06 -3.21 11.36
C LYS A 57 27.05 -3.32 10.19
N THR A 58 26.66 -4.12 9.20
CA THR A 58 27.43 -4.34 7.97
C THR A 58 26.65 -3.79 6.80
N ASP A 59 27.36 -3.27 5.80
CA ASP A 59 26.76 -2.90 4.52
C ASP A 59 27.12 -3.97 3.48
N GLN A 60 26.13 -4.78 3.10
CA GLN A 60 26.24 -5.80 2.06
C GLN A 60 25.20 -5.56 0.95
N GLY A 61 24.72 -4.33 0.86
CA GLY A 61 23.80 -3.88 -0.16
C GLY A 61 22.33 -4.15 0.15
N ALA A 62 21.92 -3.86 1.39
CA ALA A 62 20.51 -3.79 1.77
C ALA A 62 19.75 -2.72 0.98
N ASP A 63 20.39 -1.58 0.68
CA ASP A 63 19.77 -0.47 -0.04
C ASP A 63 19.47 -0.85 -1.49
N GLU A 64 20.40 -1.52 -2.19
CA GLU A 64 20.18 -1.99 -3.56
C GLU A 64 19.08 -3.07 -3.63
N ALA A 65 18.98 -3.90 -2.59
CA ALA A 65 17.91 -4.90 -2.52
C ALA A 65 16.53 -4.22 -2.42
N ILE A 66 16.42 -3.14 -1.64
CA ILE A 66 15.21 -2.32 -1.58
C ILE A 66 14.96 -1.61 -2.92
N ASP A 67 15.99 -1.03 -3.54
CA ASP A 67 15.85 -0.25 -4.77
C ASP A 67 15.43 -1.07 -5.99
N SER A 68 15.61 -2.39 -5.93
CA SER A 68 15.14 -3.34 -6.93
C SER A 68 13.63 -3.62 -6.87
N LEU A 69 12.95 -3.26 -5.77
CA LEU A 69 11.54 -3.52 -5.58
C LEU A 69 10.67 -2.52 -6.35
N THR A 70 9.58 -3.04 -6.94
CA THR A 70 8.67 -2.25 -7.77
C THR A 70 7.90 -1.22 -6.97
N ASP A 71 7.64 -1.49 -5.69
CA ASP A 71 6.91 -0.62 -4.77
C ASP A 71 7.80 0.35 -3.97
N ARG A 72 9.09 0.47 -4.33
CA ARG A 72 10.00 1.43 -3.69
C ARG A 72 9.56 2.87 -3.96
N THR A 73 9.09 3.55 -2.92
CA THR A 73 8.88 5.00 -2.95
C THR A 73 10.23 5.72 -2.89
N ARG A 74 10.58 6.43 -3.97
CA ARG A 74 11.74 7.31 -4.03
C ARG A 74 11.33 8.72 -3.61
N ASP A 75 12.14 9.38 -2.78
CA ASP A 75 11.98 10.81 -2.55
C ASP A 75 12.22 11.55 -3.88
N LEU A 76 11.29 12.43 -4.25
CA LEU A 76 11.36 13.26 -5.47
C LEU A 76 12.31 14.45 -5.29
#